data_AF-A0A6P1CUQ9-F1
#
_entry.id   AF-A0A6P1CUQ9-F1
#
_cell.length_a   1.000
_cell.length_b   1.000
_cell.length_c   1.000
_cell.angle_alpha   90.00
_cell.angle_beta   90.00
_cell.angle_gamma   90.00
#
_symmetry.space_group_name_H-M   'P 1'
#
loop_
_entity.id
_entity.type
_entity.pdbx_description
1 polymer ?
#
loop_
_entity_poly.entity_id
_entity_poly.type
_entity_poly.pdbx_seq_one_letter_code
_entity_poly.pdbx_strand_id
1 'polypeptide(L)'
;MLDVLETDGYDAVQLRLIARRAHVSLATVYKLFPTRDELIVSAVEQWMAVNTYKEMTPLPADVTVREGLTMVLRTVFEPWERNPKMLEAYHRARLGPGGQRLDTQGFNAVLPVALGLLSELDPIYAEDVALIMTNMTLALIGAFAIGSIEITDILPTLERTIYRLTADNETAAATRKTPAHRPEDG
;
A
#
# COMPACT_ATOMS: atom_id res chain seq x y z
N MET A 1 14.20 3.09 -16.33
CA MET A 1 12.74 3.39 -16.29
C MET A 1 12.30 3.64 -14.86
N LEU A 2 12.64 2.73 -13.94
CA LEU A 2 12.42 2.90 -12.51
C LEU A 2 12.86 4.28 -12.02
N ASP A 3 14.07 4.71 -12.39
CA ASP A 3 14.57 6.05 -12.06
C ASP A 3 13.62 7.17 -12.51
N VAL A 4 12.96 7.04 -13.66
CA VAL A 4 12.01 8.06 -14.17
C VAL A 4 10.75 8.08 -13.30
N LEU A 5 10.23 6.93 -12.91
CA LEU A 5 9.06 6.85 -12.03
C LEU A 5 9.38 7.36 -10.62
N GLU A 6 10.54 7.00 -10.08
CA GLU A 6 10.98 7.41 -8.73
C GLU A 6 11.28 8.91 -8.67
N THR A 7 11.93 9.48 -9.70
CA THR A 7 12.38 10.87 -9.68
C THR A 7 11.42 11.84 -10.36
N ASP A 8 10.88 11.48 -11.53
CA ASP A 8 10.09 12.37 -12.38
C ASP A 8 8.57 12.08 -12.25
N GLY A 9 8.18 10.91 -11.74
CA GLY A 9 6.79 10.53 -11.47
C GLY A 9 6.04 9.95 -12.67
N TYR A 10 4.77 9.58 -12.45
CA TYR A 10 3.94 8.88 -13.43
C TYR A 10 3.83 9.64 -14.77
N ASP A 11 3.53 10.94 -14.74
CA ASP A 11 3.27 11.74 -15.94
C ASP A 11 4.51 11.96 -16.82
N ALA A 12 5.71 11.85 -16.26
CA ALA A 12 6.97 11.98 -16.98
C ALA A 12 7.31 10.76 -17.86
N VAL A 13 6.65 9.62 -17.64
CA VAL A 13 6.92 8.40 -18.40
C VAL A 13 6.43 8.54 -19.83
N GLN A 14 7.38 8.60 -20.76
CA GLN A 14 7.13 8.57 -22.21
C GLN A 14 8.00 7.51 -22.88
N LEU A 15 7.41 6.67 -23.74
CA LEU A 15 8.12 5.62 -24.48
C LEU A 15 9.35 6.15 -25.25
N ARG A 16 9.25 7.35 -25.84
CA ARG A 16 10.37 8.02 -26.52
C ARG A 16 11.49 8.44 -25.57
N LEU A 17 11.14 8.90 -24.37
CA LEU A 17 12.12 9.22 -23.33
C LEU A 17 12.85 7.96 -22.86
N ILE A 18 12.11 6.87 -22.65
CA ILE A 18 12.67 5.58 -22.26
C ILE A 18 13.58 5.00 -23.35
N ALA A 19 13.17 5.03 -24.62
CA ALA A 19 14.00 4.59 -25.74
C ALA A 19 15.35 5.34 -25.78
N ARG A 20 15.31 6.67 -25.62
CA ARG A 20 16.51 7.52 -25.56
C ARG A 20 17.41 7.17 -24.37
N ARG A 21 16.85 7.06 -23.16
CA ARG A 21 17.61 6.74 -21.94
C ARG A 21 18.20 5.33 -21.96
N ALA A 22 17.51 4.37 -22.59
CA ALA A 22 17.97 2.98 -22.71
C ALA A 22 18.85 2.73 -23.95
N HIS A 23 19.13 3.75 -24.77
CA HIS A 23 19.90 3.63 -26.00
C HIS A 23 19.37 2.57 -26.99
N VAL A 24 18.04 2.42 -27.07
CA VAL A 24 17.38 1.48 -28.00
C VAL A 24 16.43 2.20 -28.94
N SER A 25 16.05 1.53 -30.03
CA SER A 25 15.04 2.08 -30.95
C SER A 25 13.65 2.12 -30.29
N LEU A 26 12.82 3.08 -30.69
CA LEU A 26 11.43 3.13 -30.25
C LEU A 26 10.66 1.86 -30.65
N ALA A 27 10.97 1.27 -31.80
CA ALA A 27 10.39 0.02 -32.26
C ALA A 27 10.71 -1.16 -31.32
N THR A 28 11.94 -1.21 -30.79
CA THR A 28 12.35 -2.20 -29.78
C THR A 28 11.52 -2.05 -28.51
N VAL A 29 11.27 -0.81 -28.07
CA VAL A 29 10.44 -0.57 -26.87
C VAL A 29 8.99 -1.00 -27.13
N TYR A 30 8.39 -0.64 -28.26
CA TYR A 30 7.02 -1.08 -28.59
C TYR A 30 6.87 -2.59 -28.72
N LYS A 31 7.93 -3.30 -29.16
CA LYS A 31 7.93 -4.76 -29.22
C LYS A 31 7.85 -5.39 -27.82
N LEU A 32 8.47 -4.76 -26.82
CA LEU A 32 8.46 -5.22 -25.43
C LEU A 32 7.23 -4.76 -24.66
N PHE A 33 6.84 -3.50 -24.86
CA PHE A 33 5.75 -2.84 -24.16
C PHE A 33 4.85 -2.14 -25.19
N PRO A 34 3.77 -2.80 -25.63
CA PRO A 34 2.90 -2.27 -26.69
C PRO A 34 2.24 -0.93 -26.35
N THR A 35 2.02 -0.66 -25.06
CA THR A 35 1.40 0.58 -24.57
C THR A 35 2.23 1.22 -23.46
N ARG A 36 1.96 2.51 -23.19
CA ARG A 36 2.52 3.21 -22.03
C ARG A 36 2.07 2.58 -20.72
N ASP A 37 0.82 2.13 -20.64
CA ASP A 37 0.28 1.49 -19.43
C ASP A 37 0.98 0.17 -19.17
N GLU A 38 1.18 -0.68 -20.19
CA GLU A 38 1.91 -1.94 -20.03
C GLU A 38 3.34 -1.70 -19.56
N LEU A 39 4.02 -0.69 -20.13
CA LEU A 39 5.34 -0.27 -19.69
C LEU A 39 5.35 0.12 -18.20
N ILE A 40 4.40 0.95 -17.75
CA ILE A 40 4.31 1.42 -16.36
C ILE A 40 3.97 0.28 -15.41
N VAL A 41 2.97 -0.55 -15.74
CA VAL A 41 2.59 -1.69 -14.90
C VAL A 41 3.78 -2.64 -14.74
N SER A 42 4.48 -3.01 -15.81
CA SER A 42 5.66 -3.88 -15.72
C SER A 42 6.77 -3.28 -14.85
N ALA A 43 6.96 -1.96 -14.90
CA ALA A 43 7.98 -1.31 -14.09
C ALA A 43 7.60 -1.22 -12.61
N VAL A 44 6.35 -0.90 -12.29
CA VAL A 44 5.87 -0.90 -10.90
C VAL A 44 5.91 -2.33 -10.34
N GLU A 45 5.49 -3.32 -11.12
CA GLU A 45 5.57 -4.75 -10.77
C GLU A 45 7.01 -5.18 -10.46
N GLN A 46 7.96 -4.78 -11.32
CA GLN A 46 9.38 -5.03 -11.09
C GLN A 46 9.88 -4.31 -9.83
N TRP A 47 9.48 -3.06 -9.61
CA TRP A 47 9.87 -2.28 -8.45
C TRP A 47 9.38 -2.92 -7.15
N MET A 48 8.12 -3.36 -7.10
CA MET A 48 7.51 -4.04 -5.96
C MET A 48 8.24 -5.34 -5.63
N ALA A 49 8.61 -6.13 -6.65
CA ALA A 49 9.36 -7.37 -6.46
C ALA A 49 10.74 -7.13 -5.82
N VAL A 50 11.41 -6.04 -6.19
CA VAL A 50 12.77 -5.73 -5.71
C VAL A 50 12.77 -5.05 -4.35
N ASN A 51 11.81 -4.14 -4.12
CA ASN A 51 11.84 -3.22 -2.97
C ASN A 51 10.84 -3.60 -1.88
N THR A 52 9.64 -4.08 -2.22
CA THR A 52 8.54 -4.24 -1.25
C THR A 52 8.51 -5.62 -0.61
N TYR A 53 8.67 -6.69 -1.40
CA TYR A 53 8.39 -8.05 -0.93
C TYR A 53 9.63 -8.90 -0.67
N LYS A 54 10.82 -8.39 -1.01
CA LYS A 54 12.08 -9.12 -0.82
C LYS A 54 12.36 -9.44 0.65
N GLU A 55 11.90 -8.59 1.56
CA GLU A 55 12.14 -8.70 3.00
C GLU A 55 10.97 -9.30 3.78
N MET A 56 9.94 -9.81 3.08
CA MET A 56 8.86 -10.55 3.73
C MET A 56 9.35 -11.91 4.23
N THR A 57 9.79 -11.94 5.48
CA THR A 57 10.18 -13.15 6.18
C THR A 57 9.04 -13.69 7.04
N PRO A 58 9.03 -14.99 7.38
CA PRO A 58 8.16 -15.52 8.41
C PRO A 58 8.29 -14.72 9.71
N LEU A 59 7.17 -14.48 10.38
CA LEU A 59 7.15 -13.76 11.65
C LEU A 59 7.62 -14.68 12.79
N PRO A 60 8.19 -14.13 13.88
CA PRO A 60 8.47 -14.89 15.09
C PRO A 60 7.21 -15.59 15.61
N ALA A 61 7.37 -16.78 16.20
CA ALA A 61 6.24 -17.61 16.60
C ALA A 61 5.44 -17.06 17.81
N ASP A 62 6.02 -16.14 18.58
CA ASP A 62 5.50 -15.62 19.84
C ASP A 62 4.82 -14.25 19.72
N VAL A 63 4.70 -13.71 18.50
CA VAL A 63 4.14 -12.37 18.30
C VAL A 63 2.61 -12.42 18.35
N THR A 64 2.01 -11.43 19.01
CA THR A 64 0.56 -11.27 18.96
C THR A 64 0.11 -10.89 17.55
N VAL A 65 -1.16 -11.17 17.19
CA VAL A 65 -1.72 -10.77 15.88
C VAL A 65 -1.54 -9.27 15.63
N ARG A 66 -1.75 -8.44 16.65
CA ARG A 66 -1.55 -6.99 16.57
C ARG A 66 -0.10 -6.63 16.20
N GLU A 67 0.88 -7.22 16.87
CA GLU A 67 2.30 -6.99 16.61
C GLU A 67 2.70 -7.51 15.23
N GLY A 68 2.26 -8.72 14.89
CA GLY A 68 2.48 -9.34 13.58
C GLY A 68 1.97 -8.48 12.44
N LEU A 69 0.69 -8.07 12.49
CA LEU A 69 0.10 -7.20 11.46
C LEU A 69 0.82 -5.84 11.38
N THR A 70 1.22 -5.27 12.51
CA THR A 70 1.99 -4.02 12.56
C THR A 70 3.36 -4.18 11.88
N MET A 71 4.07 -5.28 12.13
CA MET A 71 5.35 -5.58 11.47
C MET A 71 5.17 -5.75 9.96
N VAL A 72 4.16 -6.51 9.52
CA VAL A 72 3.85 -6.69 8.10
C VAL A 72 3.60 -5.35 7.42
N LEU A 73 2.77 -4.49 8.01
CA LEU A 73 2.50 -3.17 7.44
C LEU A 73 3.76 -2.30 7.34
N ARG A 74 4.61 -2.30 8.37
CA ARG A 74 5.86 -1.54 8.35
C ARG A 74 6.77 -2.02 7.22
N THR A 75 6.97 -3.32 7.09
CA THR A 75 7.77 -3.90 6.00
C THR A 75 7.20 -3.55 4.63
N VAL A 76 5.87 -3.62 4.46
CA VAL A 76 5.21 -3.27 3.20
C VAL A 76 5.35 -1.79 2.88
N PHE A 77 5.13 -0.90 3.84
CA PHE A 77 5.00 0.54 3.59
C PHE A 77 6.32 1.32 3.57
N GLU A 78 7.36 0.83 4.26
CA GLU A 78 8.65 1.52 4.37
C GLU A 78 9.31 1.87 3.01
N PRO A 79 9.32 0.99 1.99
CA PRO A 79 9.85 1.34 0.66
C PRO A 79 9.06 2.44 -0.04
N TRP A 80 7.73 2.47 0.16
CA TRP A 80 6.86 3.48 -0.44
C TRP A 80 7.02 4.84 0.22
N GLU A 81 7.14 4.89 1.55
CA GLU A 81 7.43 6.13 2.27
C GLU A 81 8.72 6.80 1.78
N ARG A 82 9.73 6.02 1.43
CA ARG A 82 10.98 6.52 0.82
C ARG A 82 10.83 6.94 -0.64
N ASN A 83 9.81 6.45 -1.33
CA ASN A 83 9.59 6.66 -2.77
C ASN A 83 8.13 7.07 -3.05
N PRO A 84 7.65 8.22 -2.55
CA PRO A 84 6.23 8.60 -2.64
C PRO A 84 5.68 8.67 -4.07
N LYS A 85 6.50 9.12 -5.03
CA LYS A 85 6.15 9.14 -6.46
C LYS A 85 5.87 7.74 -7.02
N MET A 86 6.50 6.72 -6.45
CA MET A 86 6.24 5.33 -6.83
C MET A 86 4.89 4.85 -6.30
N LEU A 87 4.48 5.28 -5.10
CA LEU A 87 3.15 4.96 -4.57
C LEU A 87 2.04 5.64 -5.38
N GLU A 88 2.24 6.89 -5.80
CA GLU A 88 1.35 7.57 -6.75
C GLU A 88 1.27 6.82 -8.08
N ALA A 89 2.42 6.41 -8.63
CA ALA A 89 2.48 5.66 -9.87
C ALA A 89 1.78 4.31 -9.77
N TYR A 90 1.96 3.59 -8.66
CA TYR A 90 1.24 2.36 -8.34
C TYR A 90 -0.26 2.60 -8.33
N HIS A 91 -0.74 3.62 -7.60
CA HIS A 91 -2.17 3.91 -7.52
C HIS A 91 -2.79 4.16 -8.91
N ARG A 92 -2.14 5.01 -9.72
CA ARG A 92 -2.62 5.33 -11.08
C ARG A 92 -2.55 4.13 -12.02
N ALA A 93 -1.45 3.37 -11.99
CA ALA A 93 -1.28 2.19 -12.84
C ALA A 93 -2.28 1.07 -12.48
N ARG A 94 -2.54 0.89 -11.18
CA ARG A 94 -3.49 -0.10 -10.64
C ARG A 94 -4.92 0.12 -11.15
N LEU A 95 -5.34 1.37 -11.31
CA LEU A 95 -6.67 1.72 -11.82
C LEU A 95 -6.77 1.63 -13.36
N GLY A 96 -5.65 1.49 -14.06
CA GLY A 96 -5.57 1.45 -15.51
C GLY A 96 -5.51 0.03 -16.10
N PRO A 97 -5.38 -0.08 -17.44
CA PRO A 97 -5.23 -1.35 -18.13
C PRO A 97 -4.03 -2.16 -17.60
N GLY A 98 -4.27 -3.43 -17.24
CA GLY A 98 -3.23 -4.31 -16.71
C GLY A 98 -2.94 -4.13 -15.22
N GLY A 99 -3.56 -3.14 -14.56
CA GLY A 99 -3.35 -2.84 -13.15
C GLY A 99 -3.66 -4.00 -12.18
N GLN A 100 -4.53 -4.93 -12.56
CA GLN A 100 -4.87 -6.12 -11.77
C GLN A 100 -3.65 -7.03 -11.47
N ARG A 101 -2.58 -6.92 -12.27
CA ARG A 101 -1.32 -7.64 -12.00
C ARG A 101 -0.65 -7.15 -10.72
N LEU A 102 -0.69 -5.84 -10.47
CA LEU A 102 -0.10 -5.23 -9.28
C LEU A 102 -0.83 -5.68 -8.00
N ASP A 103 -2.16 -5.78 -8.07
CA ASP A 103 -2.98 -6.33 -6.99
C ASP A 103 -2.64 -7.79 -6.74
N THR A 104 -2.67 -8.62 -7.79
CA THR A 104 -2.32 -10.04 -7.68
C THR A 104 -0.94 -10.25 -7.07
N GLN A 105 0.06 -9.47 -7.50
CA GLN A 105 1.41 -9.54 -6.96
C GLN A 105 1.44 -9.19 -5.46
N GLY A 106 0.78 -8.10 -5.06
CA GLY A 106 0.74 -7.70 -3.67
C GLY A 106 0.00 -8.68 -2.77
N PHE A 107 -1.15 -9.19 -3.21
CA PHE A 107 -1.88 -10.23 -2.49
C PHE A 107 -1.03 -11.50 -2.35
N ASN A 108 -0.38 -11.97 -3.42
CA ASN A 108 0.43 -13.18 -3.35
C ASN A 108 1.64 -13.06 -2.40
N ALA A 109 2.17 -11.85 -2.21
CA ALA A 109 3.26 -11.60 -1.27
C ALA A 109 2.78 -11.48 0.18
N VAL A 110 1.74 -10.68 0.41
CA VAL A 110 1.27 -10.31 1.77
C VAL A 110 0.38 -11.40 2.39
N LEU A 111 -0.50 -12.00 1.58
CA LEU A 111 -1.57 -12.89 2.05
C LEU A 111 -1.03 -14.11 2.82
N PRO A 112 0.04 -14.81 2.39
CA PRO A 112 0.55 -15.96 3.16
C PRO A 112 0.99 -15.60 4.57
N VAL A 113 1.64 -14.44 4.74
CA VAL A 113 2.10 -13.96 6.05
C VAL A 113 0.91 -13.55 6.92
N ALA A 114 -0.06 -12.84 6.33
CA ALA A 114 -1.29 -12.44 7.03
C ALA A 114 -2.13 -13.65 7.44
N LEU A 115 -2.32 -14.65 6.56
CA LEU A 115 -3.06 -15.87 6.89
C LEU A 115 -2.38 -16.68 7.98
N GLY A 116 -1.05 -16.75 7.99
CA GLY A 116 -0.30 -17.41 9.07
C GLY A 116 -0.53 -16.78 10.44
N LEU A 117 -0.75 -15.45 10.50
CA LEU A 117 -1.11 -14.78 11.75
C LEU A 117 -2.57 -15.01 12.17
N LEU A 118 -3.47 -15.11 11.19
CA LEU A 118 -4.91 -15.16 11.44
C LEU A 118 -5.43 -16.60 11.57
N SER A 119 -4.63 -17.62 11.26
CA SER A 119 -5.08 -19.02 11.17
C SER A 119 -5.58 -19.62 12.48
N GLU A 120 -5.12 -19.12 13.62
CA GLU A 120 -5.54 -19.59 14.95
C GLU A 120 -6.71 -18.80 15.53
N LEU A 121 -7.19 -17.78 14.81
CA LEU A 121 -8.30 -16.95 15.24
C LEU A 121 -9.65 -17.56 14.87
N ASP A 122 -10.70 -16.98 15.46
CA ASP A 122 -12.06 -17.20 14.95
C ASP A 122 -12.14 -16.83 13.45
N PRO A 123 -12.68 -17.71 12.59
CA PRO A 123 -12.68 -17.49 11.14
C PRO A 123 -13.46 -16.24 10.70
N ILE A 124 -14.57 -15.92 11.36
CA ILE A 124 -15.38 -14.74 11.02
C ILE A 124 -14.59 -13.48 11.36
N TYR A 125 -13.99 -13.46 12.56
CA TYR A 125 -13.12 -12.35 12.95
C TYR A 125 -11.91 -12.19 12.03
N ALA A 126 -11.28 -13.28 11.60
CA ALA A 126 -10.16 -13.24 10.66
C ALA A 126 -10.58 -12.67 9.29
N GLU A 127 -11.74 -13.08 8.76
CA GLU A 127 -12.31 -12.54 7.52
C GLU A 127 -12.60 -11.04 7.63
N ASP A 128 -13.20 -10.60 8.74
CA ASP A 128 -13.49 -9.19 9.00
C ASP A 128 -12.21 -8.34 9.06
N VAL A 129 -11.17 -8.83 9.76
CA VAL A 129 -9.87 -8.15 9.83
C VAL A 129 -9.27 -8.02 8.43
N ALA A 130 -9.24 -9.10 7.64
CA ALA A 130 -8.70 -9.07 6.28
C ALA A 130 -9.47 -8.10 5.37
N LEU A 131 -10.80 -8.11 5.45
CA LEU A 131 -11.67 -7.23 4.68
C LEU A 131 -11.43 -5.76 5.02
N ILE A 132 -11.45 -5.41 6.31
CA ILE A 132 -11.30 -4.03 6.77
C ILE A 132 -9.91 -3.51 6.45
N MET A 133 -8.86 -4.30 6.73
CA MET A 133 -7.48 -3.89 6.48
C MET A 133 -7.19 -3.69 4.99
N THR A 134 -7.70 -4.56 4.12
CA THR A 134 -7.55 -4.42 2.66
C THR A 134 -8.20 -3.13 2.17
N ASN A 135 -9.45 -2.88 2.56
CA ASN A 135 -10.18 -1.68 2.14
C ASN A 135 -9.56 -0.40 2.71
N MET A 136 -9.13 -0.40 3.97
CA MET A 136 -8.46 0.75 4.59
C MET A 136 -7.14 1.08 3.90
N THR A 137 -6.34 0.05 3.57
CA THR A 137 -5.08 0.20 2.83
C THR A 137 -5.32 0.87 1.48
N LEU A 138 -6.26 0.36 0.69
CA LEU A 138 -6.59 0.92 -0.63
C LEU A 138 -7.14 2.35 -0.52
N ALA A 139 -7.98 2.63 0.48
CA ALA A 139 -8.54 3.96 0.72
C ALA A 139 -7.45 4.99 1.04
N LEU A 140 -6.50 4.65 1.91
CA LEU A 140 -5.40 5.55 2.29
C LEU A 140 -4.43 5.79 1.14
N ILE A 141 -4.10 4.76 0.35
CA ILE A 141 -3.30 4.92 -0.87
C ILE A 141 -3.98 5.89 -1.85
N GLY A 142 -5.30 5.74 -2.03
CA GLY A 142 -6.09 6.66 -2.87
C GLY A 142 -6.11 8.08 -2.32
N ALA A 143 -6.34 8.25 -1.01
CA ALA A 143 -6.34 9.55 -0.35
C ALA A 143 -4.99 10.27 -0.50
N PHE A 144 -3.88 9.55 -0.34
CA PHE A 144 -2.54 10.05 -0.59
C PHE A 144 -2.35 10.46 -2.05
N ALA A 145 -2.74 9.60 -3.00
CA ALA A 145 -2.53 9.86 -4.43
C ALA A 145 -3.28 11.09 -4.97
N ILE A 146 -4.36 11.53 -4.30
CA ILE A 146 -5.09 12.76 -4.62
C ILE A 146 -4.67 13.95 -3.74
N GLY A 147 -3.66 13.80 -2.88
CA GLY A 147 -3.14 14.85 -1.99
C GLY A 147 -4.04 15.20 -0.81
N SER A 148 -4.93 14.29 -0.39
CA SER A 148 -5.79 14.51 0.80
C SER A 148 -5.07 14.24 2.12
N ILE A 149 -4.01 13.43 2.08
CA ILE A 149 -3.16 13.09 3.23
C ILE A 149 -1.70 13.04 2.80
N GLU A 150 -0.77 13.18 3.74
CA GLU A 150 0.65 12.95 3.50
C GLU A 150 0.96 11.45 3.51
N ILE A 151 2.06 11.03 2.85
CA ILE A 151 2.46 9.62 2.85
C ILE A 151 2.73 9.10 4.27
N THR A 152 3.24 9.98 5.14
CA THR A 152 3.53 9.71 6.55
C THR A 152 2.27 9.50 7.40
N ASP A 153 1.08 9.81 6.88
CA ASP A 153 -0.19 9.59 7.59
C ASP A 153 -0.73 8.17 7.39
N ILE A 154 -0.27 7.45 6.35
CA ILE A 154 -0.81 6.14 5.97
C ILE A 154 -0.53 5.11 7.06
N LEU A 155 0.75 4.87 7.37
CA LEU A 155 1.15 3.82 8.31
C LEU A 155 0.58 4.04 9.72
N PRO A 156 0.66 5.25 10.33
CA PRO A 156 0.03 5.49 11.63
C PRO A 156 -1.49 5.26 11.64
N THR A 157 -2.18 5.57 10.54
CA THR A 157 -3.63 5.34 10.44
C THR A 157 -3.95 3.85 10.37
N LEU A 158 -3.16 3.07 9.64
CA LEU A 158 -3.31 1.61 9.59
C LEU A 158 -2.98 0.97 10.94
N GLU A 159 -1.92 1.41 11.64
CA GLU A 159 -1.59 0.92 12.98
C GLU A 159 -2.72 1.19 13.99
N ARG A 160 -3.32 2.38 13.93
CA ARG A 160 -4.51 2.72 14.74
C ARG A 160 -5.70 1.83 14.38
N THR A 161 -5.87 1.49 13.11
CA THR A 161 -6.92 0.58 12.65
C THR A 161 -6.71 -0.81 13.23
N ILE A 162 -5.50 -1.37 13.14
CA ILE A 162 -5.15 -2.66 13.76
C ILE A 162 -5.44 -2.63 15.26
N TYR A 163 -5.01 -1.58 15.96
CA TYR A 163 -5.27 -1.45 17.39
C TYR A 163 -6.78 -1.50 17.68
N ARG A 164 -7.61 -0.78 16.91
CA ARG A 164 -9.07 -0.80 17.08
C ARG A 164 -9.70 -2.14 16.74
N LEU A 165 -9.14 -2.89 15.81
CA LEU A 165 -9.66 -4.23 15.48
C LEU A 165 -9.29 -5.26 16.54
N THR A 166 -8.12 -5.12 17.17
CA THR A 166 -7.54 -6.15 18.07
C THR A 166 -7.70 -5.89 19.56
N ALA A 167 -8.04 -4.66 19.97
CA ALA A 167 -8.27 -4.30 21.37
C ALA A 167 -9.73 -4.48 21.79
N ASP A 168 -9.97 -4.62 23.09
CA ASP A 168 -11.30 -4.41 23.66
C ASP A 168 -11.62 -2.90 23.67
N ASN A 169 -12.68 -2.54 22.96
CA ASN A 169 -13.12 -1.15 22.81
C ASN A 169 -14.40 -0.82 23.58
N GLU A 170 -15.00 -1.77 24.31
CA GLU A 170 -16.34 -1.63 24.88
C GLU A 170 -16.43 -0.40 25.81
N THR A 171 -15.48 -0.26 26.72
CA THR A 171 -15.43 0.86 27.67
C THR A 171 -15.29 2.21 26.95
N ALA A 172 -14.44 2.28 25.92
CA ALA A 172 -14.22 3.50 25.16
C ALA A 172 -15.46 3.90 24.34
N ALA A 173 -16.18 2.91 23.78
CA ALA A 173 -17.40 3.12 23.01
C ALA A 173 -18.60 3.53 23.88
N ALA A 174 -18.67 3.02 25.12
CA ALA A 174 -19.74 3.34 26.06
C ALA A 174 -19.64 4.76 26.66
N THR A 175 -18.45 5.37 26.63
CA THR A 175 -18.20 6.69 27.24
C THR A 175 -18.74 7.82 26.35
N ARG A 176 -19.89 8.43 26.73
CA ARG A 176 -20.32 9.70 26.11
C ARG A 176 -19.44 10.84 26.64
N LYS A 177 -18.72 11.52 25.75
CA LYS A 177 -18.13 12.82 26.08
C LYS A 177 -19.24 13.87 26.16
N THR A 178 -19.51 14.40 27.34
CA THR A 178 -20.32 15.61 27.49
C THR A 178 -19.63 16.75 26.73
N PRO A 179 -20.32 17.53 25.87
CA PRO A 179 -19.70 18.67 25.21
C PRO A 179 -19.17 19.62 26.28
N ALA A 180 -17.91 20.06 26.16
CA ALA A 180 -17.36 21.09 27.03
C ALA A 180 -18.25 22.34 26.91
N HIS A 181 -18.88 22.72 28.03
CA HIS A 181 -19.62 23.97 28.13
C HIS A 181 -18.64 25.11 27.89
N ARG A 182 -18.74 25.76 26.73
CA ARG A 182 -18.01 26.99 26.46
C ARG A 182 -18.59 28.05 27.40
N PRO A 183 -17.82 28.67 28.30
CA PRO A 183 -18.36 29.77 29.09
C PRO A 183 -18.78 30.86 28.12
N GLU A 184 -20.04 31.27 28.20
CA GLU A 184 -20.51 32.49 27.56
C GLU A 184 -19.85 33.65 28.28
N ASP A 185 -18.85 34.27 27.65
CA ASP A 185 -18.27 35.52 28.10
C ASP A 185 -19.37 36.59 28.07
N GLY A 186 -19.77 37.05 29.25
CA GLY A 186 -20.62 38.23 29.48
C GLY A 186 -19.79 39.48 29.76
#